data_AF-A0A958R0E5-F1
#
_entry.id   AF-A0A958R0E5-F1
#
_cell.length_a   1.000
_cell.length_b   1.000
_cell.length_c   1.000
_cell.angle_alpha   90.00
_cell.angle_beta   90.00
_cell.angle_gamma   90.00
#
_symmetry.space_group_name_H-M   'P 1'
#
loop_
_entity.id
_entity.type
_entity.pdbx_description
1 polymer ?
#
loop_
_entity_poly.entity_id
_entity_poly.type
_entity_poly.pdbx_seq_one_letter_code
_entity_poly.pdbx_strand_id
1 'polypeptide(L)'
;MKGTNKGKRWAYIGGLIICAIGLGTQRALAMVTQVDKSKDGNFLSDIRQLTMAGARSGEAYYRQDGKYLAFQSEREPGNPFYQIYLMDLEKGKNRRISTGRGKTTCAWV
;
A
#
# COMPACT_ATOMS: atom_id res chain seq x y z
N MET A 1 -28.08 7.61 56.06
CA MET A 1 -27.64 7.35 54.67
C MET A 1 -26.50 6.34 54.71
N LYS A 2 -26.74 5.13 54.19
CA LYS A 2 -25.77 4.03 54.19
C LYS A 2 -25.02 4.03 52.88
N GLY A 3 -23.72 4.32 52.91
CA GLY A 3 -22.80 4.15 51.79
C GLY A 3 -21.71 3.18 52.20
N THR A 4 -21.75 1.95 51.69
CA THR A 4 -20.65 1.00 51.86
C THR A 4 -20.38 0.24 50.57
N ASN A 5 -19.19 0.50 50.08
CA ASN A 5 -18.38 -0.21 49.11
C ASN A 5 -18.41 -1.75 49.26
N LYS A 6 -18.67 -2.47 48.17
CA LYS A 6 -18.34 -3.90 47.96
C LYS A 6 -18.08 -4.06 46.45
N GLY A 7 -16.98 -4.57 45.94
CA GLY A 7 -16.14 -5.63 46.45
C GLY A 7 -16.55 -6.97 45.84
N LYS A 8 -15.90 -7.31 44.71
CA LYS A 8 -15.54 -8.66 44.22
C LYS A 8 -16.70 -9.60 43.79
N ARG A 9 -16.54 -10.24 42.62
CA ARG A 9 -16.11 -11.65 42.43
C ARG A 9 -16.54 -12.16 41.04
N TRP A 10 -15.56 -12.58 40.25
CA TRP A 10 -15.75 -13.45 39.11
C TRP A 10 -16.14 -14.85 39.61
N ALA A 11 -17.15 -15.46 38.98
CA ALA A 11 -17.40 -16.90 39.02
C ALA A 11 -17.97 -17.31 37.65
N TYR A 12 -17.14 -17.94 36.83
CA TYR A 12 -17.56 -18.77 35.70
C TYR A 12 -18.06 -20.10 36.25
N ILE A 13 -19.31 -20.51 36.01
CA ILE A 13 -19.68 -21.93 35.80
C ILE A 13 -20.97 -22.00 34.94
N GLY A 14 -20.84 -22.56 33.74
CA GLY A 14 -21.75 -23.54 33.12
C GLY A 14 -23.26 -23.24 33.01
N GLY A 15 -23.74 -23.12 31.78
CA GLY A 15 -25.17 -23.21 31.47
C GLY A 15 -25.48 -23.02 30.01
N LEU A 16 -25.31 -24.08 29.22
CA LEU A 16 -25.80 -24.18 27.84
C LEU A 16 -27.32 -23.98 27.82
N ILE A 17 -27.81 -22.86 27.28
CA ILE A 17 -29.21 -22.73 26.84
C ILE A 17 -29.16 -22.45 25.35
N ILE A 18 -29.28 -23.52 24.57
CA ILE A 18 -29.70 -23.45 23.17
C ILE A 18 -31.19 -23.13 23.21
N CYS A 19 -31.55 -21.91 22.84
CA CYS A 19 -32.93 -21.58 22.48
C CYS A 19 -32.96 -21.36 20.97
N ALA A 20 -33.39 -22.40 20.26
CA ALA A 20 -33.71 -22.33 18.84
C ALA A 20 -35.15 -21.83 18.67
N ILE A 21 -35.42 -21.29 17.46
CA ILE A 21 -36.70 -20.90 16.86
C ILE A 21 -37.05 -19.42 17.16
N GLY A 22 -37.12 -18.49 16.20
CA GLY A 22 -37.11 -18.58 14.75
C GLY A 22 -37.42 -17.20 14.13
N LEU A 23 -37.48 -17.16 12.79
CA LEU A 23 -37.75 -16.03 11.89
C LEU A 23 -36.57 -15.08 11.62
N GLY A 24 -35.69 -15.57 10.73
CA GLY A 24 -34.74 -14.75 10.01
C GLY A 24 -35.42 -13.63 9.21
N THR A 25 -34.90 -12.43 9.37
CA THR A 25 -35.01 -11.36 8.39
C THR A 25 -33.64 -11.15 7.80
N GLN A 26 -33.56 -11.40 6.50
CA GLN A 26 -32.36 -11.23 5.69
C GLN A 26 -31.92 -9.76 5.72
N ARG A 27 -30.68 -9.51 6.12
CA ARG A 27 -29.93 -8.34 5.65
C ARG A 27 -28.61 -8.80 5.05
N ALA A 28 -28.71 -9.51 3.94
CA ALA A 28 -27.65 -9.52 2.96
C ALA A 28 -27.72 -8.20 2.18
N LEU A 29 -26.68 -7.37 2.27
CA LEU A 29 -26.02 -6.73 1.11
C LEU A 29 -24.88 -5.83 1.61
N ALA A 30 -23.73 -6.41 1.91
CA ALA A 30 -22.47 -5.77 1.50
C ALA A 30 -22.16 -6.36 0.13
N MET A 31 -22.76 -5.79 -0.91
CA MET A 31 -22.31 -6.03 -2.27
C MET A 31 -20.93 -5.37 -2.36
N VAL A 32 -19.88 -6.14 -2.04
CA VAL A 32 -18.54 -5.83 -2.55
C VAL A 32 -18.73 -5.69 -4.05
N THR A 33 -18.42 -4.52 -4.58
CA THR A 33 -18.37 -4.29 -6.02
C THR A 33 -17.42 -5.33 -6.59
N GLN A 34 -17.99 -6.39 -7.17
CA GLN A 34 -17.25 -7.32 -8.00
C GLN A 34 -16.76 -6.48 -9.17
N VAL A 35 -15.47 -6.12 -9.15
CA VAL A 35 -14.80 -5.61 -10.35
C VAL A 35 -14.83 -6.79 -11.30
N ASP A 36 -15.75 -6.73 -12.25
CA ASP A 36 -15.77 -7.65 -13.38
C ASP A 36 -14.42 -7.51 -14.09
N LYS A 37 -13.56 -8.53 -13.96
CA LYS A 37 -12.36 -8.64 -14.79
C LYS A 37 -12.89 -8.94 -16.18
N SER A 38 -13.19 -7.88 -16.94
CA SER A 38 -13.60 -7.99 -18.33
C SER A 38 -12.67 -8.98 -19.05
N LYS A 39 -13.27 -9.88 -19.83
CA LYS A 39 -12.59 -10.86 -20.70
C LYS A 39 -11.89 -10.19 -21.89
N ASP A 40 -11.43 -8.95 -21.71
CA ASP A 40 -10.81 -8.14 -22.75
C ASP A 40 -9.31 -8.04 -22.44
N GLY A 41 -8.56 -8.94 -23.06
CA GLY A 41 -7.16 -8.71 -23.45
C GLY A 41 -6.12 -8.70 -22.31
N ASN A 42 -5.51 -9.86 -22.07
CA ASN A 42 -4.27 -9.95 -21.32
C ASN A 42 -3.10 -9.44 -22.19
N PHE A 43 -3.05 -8.14 -22.49
CA PHE A 43 -2.08 -7.52 -23.40
C PHE A 43 -0.70 -7.34 -22.78
N LEU A 44 -0.62 -7.34 -21.45
CA LEU A 44 0.62 -7.18 -20.71
C LEU A 44 0.91 -8.47 -19.94
N SER A 45 2.08 -9.06 -20.19
CA SER A 45 2.66 -10.10 -19.35
C SER A 45 3.85 -9.53 -18.57
N ASP A 46 4.27 -10.24 -17.52
CA ASP A 46 5.54 -9.98 -16.81
C ASP A 46 5.69 -8.57 -16.21
N ILE A 47 4.58 -8.00 -15.75
CA ILE A 47 4.57 -6.71 -15.05
C ILE A 47 5.37 -6.83 -13.74
N ARG A 48 6.38 -5.97 -13.57
CA ARG A 48 7.19 -5.87 -12.35
C ARG A 48 7.13 -4.48 -11.74
N GLN A 49 6.99 -4.42 -10.41
CA GLN A 49 7.13 -3.16 -9.66
C GLN A 49 8.62 -2.86 -9.45
N LEU A 50 9.08 -1.69 -9.91
CA LEU A 50 10.49 -1.29 -9.82
C LEU A 50 10.83 -0.50 -8.54
N THR A 51 9.88 0.27 -8.02
CA THR A 51 10.11 1.13 -6.84
C THR A 51 9.29 0.65 -5.66
N MET A 52 9.95 0.35 -4.53
CA MET A 52 9.32 -0.03 -3.26
C MET A 52 9.53 1.01 -2.15
N ALA A 53 10.29 2.07 -2.44
CA ALA A 53 10.71 3.08 -1.46
C ALA A 53 10.41 4.50 -1.94
N GLY A 54 10.19 5.37 -0.97
CA GLY A 54 9.80 6.76 -1.16
C GLY A 54 8.30 6.97 -1.02
N ALA A 55 7.92 8.22 -0.72
CA ALA A 55 6.53 8.64 -0.65
C ALA A 55 5.90 8.72 -2.04
N ARG A 56 6.68 9.15 -3.06
CA ARG A 56 6.22 9.33 -4.43
C ARG A 56 7.30 8.98 -5.45
N SER A 57 6.86 8.50 -6.61
CA SER A 57 7.65 8.32 -7.82
C SER A 57 6.99 9.13 -8.95
N GLY A 58 7.80 9.81 -9.76
CA GLY A 58 7.33 10.67 -10.85
C GLY A 58 7.78 10.16 -12.21
N GLU A 59 8.03 11.10 -13.12
CA GLU A 59 8.46 10.85 -14.50
C GLU A 59 9.72 9.96 -14.57
N ALA A 60 9.79 9.10 -15.60
CA ALA A 60 10.90 8.17 -15.80
C ALA A 60 11.23 7.93 -17.28
N TYR A 61 12.51 7.68 -17.58
CA TYR A 61 13.06 7.46 -18.92
C TYR A 61 14.03 6.29 -18.93
N TYR A 62 13.83 5.35 -19.86
CA TYR A 62 14.76 4.25 -20.08
C TYR A 62 15.95 4.72 -20.90
N ARG A 63 17.15 4.27 -20.52
CA ARG A 63 18.30 4.33 -21.41
C ARG A 63 18.05 3.43 -22.62
N GLN A 64 18.62 3.80 -23.76
CA GLN A 64 18.46 3.09 -25.03
C GLN A 64 18.79 1.59 -24.97
N ASP A 65 19.74 1.19 -24.12
CA ASP A 65 20.14 -0.21 -23.95
C ASP A 65 19.29 -1.00 -22.93
N GLY A 66 18.28 -0.36 -22.33
CA GLY A 66 17.35 -0.98 -21.37
C GLY A 66 17.97 -1.31 -20.01
N LYS A 67 19.23 -0.92 -19.74
CA LYS A 67 19.92 -1.28 -18.48
C LYS A 67 19.65 -0.29 -17.35
N TYR A 68 19.26 0.93 -17.69
CA TYR A 68 19.06 1.98 -16.70
C TYR A 68 17.73 2.70 -16.89
N LEU A 69 17.19 3.19 -15.76
CA LEU A 69 16.02 4.04 -15.70
C LEU A 69 16.36 5.30 -14.92
N ALA A 70 16.31 6.48 -15.56
CA ALA A 70 16.33 7.74 -14.84
C ALA A 70 14.91 8.09 -14.41
N PHE A 71 14.68 8.40 -13.13
CA PHE A 71 13.34 8.66 -12.62
C PHE A 71 13.33 9.64 -11.45
N GLN A 72 12.18 10.28 -11.25
CA GLN A 72 11.92 11.16 -10.12
C GLN A 72 11.46 10.36 -8.89
N SER A 73 11.98 10.68 -7.71
CA SER A 73 11.48 10.10 -6.46
C SER A 73 11.62 11.03 -5.26
N GLU A 74 10.62 10.99 -4.37
CA GLU A 74 10.67 11.58 -3.04
C GLU A 74 10.95 10.47 -2.03
N ARG A 75 12.23 10.23 -1.73
CA ARG A 75 12.66 9.08 -0.92
C ARG A 75 13.70 9.37 0.14
N GLU A 76 14.15 10.62 0.24
CA GLU A 76 15.15 11.02 1.21
C GLU A 76 14.49 11.64 2.43
N PRO A 77 14.81 11.17 3.64
CA PRO A 77 14.36 11.82 4.87
C PRO A 77 14.79 13.30 4.89
N GLY A 78 13.86 14.19 5.21
CA GLY A 78 14.12 15.63 5.30
C GLY A 78 14.09 16.38 3.95
N ASN A 79 13.92 15.70 2.82
CA ASN A 79 13.72 16.34 1.52
C ASN A 79 12.28 16.08 1.00
N PRO A 80 11.38 17.08 1.04
CA PRO A 80 10.00 16.91 0.59
C PRO A 80 9.82 17.09 -0.93
N PHE A 81 10.90 17.14 -1.70
CA PHE A 81 10.87 17.43 -3.14
C PHE A 81 11.45 16.30 -3.97
N TYR A 82 10.94 16.14 -5.20
CA TYR A 82 11.51 15.21 -6.16
C TYR A 82 13.00 15.46 -6.38
N GLN A 83 13.75 14.37 -6.24
CA GLN A 83 15.13 14.25 -6.67
C GLN A 83 15.21 13.26 -7.83
N ILE A 84 16.27 13.37 -8.64
CA ILE A 84 16.49 12.49 -9.79
C ILE A 84 17.39 11.33 -9.37
N TYR A 85 16.96 10.12 -9.69
CA TYR A 85 17.68 8.88 -9.44
C TYR A 85 17.93 8.12 -10.73
N LEU A 86 19.03 7.38 -10.76
CA LEU A 86 19.34 6.41 -11.78
C LEU A 86 19.23 5.01 -11.16
N MET A 87 18.35 4.18 -11.70
CA MET A 87 18.20 2.76 -11.34
C MET A 87 18.98 1.90 -12.33
N ASP A 88 19.80 0.99 -11.83
CA ASP A 88 20.33 -0.15 -12.58
C ASP A 88 19.27 -1.27 -12.54
N LEU A 89 18.71 -1.62 -13.70
CA LEU A 89 17.58 -2.55 -13.83
C LEU A 89 17.98 -4.03 -13.72
N GLU A 90 19.27 -4.33 -13.86
CA GLU A 90 19.83 -5.67 -13.64
C GLU A 90 20.10 -5.90 -12.15
N LYS A 91 20.65 -4.89 -11.46
CA LYS A 91 21.06 -4.98 -10.04
C LYS A 91 19.99 -4.53 -9.05
N GLY A 92 18.94 -3.84 -9.52
CA GLY A 92 17.90 -3.23 -8.68
C GLY A 92 18.42 -2.10 -7.77
N LYS A 93 19.57 -1.50 -8.11
CA LYS A 93 20.21 -0.47 -7.28
C LYS A 93 19.89 0.93 -7.80
N ASN A 94 19.56 1.83 -6.88
CA ASN A 94 19.28 3.23 -7.17
C ASN A 94 20.42 4.13 -6.69
N ARG A 95 20.82 5.13 -7.47
CA ARG A 95 21.70 6.23 -7.03
C ARG A 95 21.09 7.58 -7.34
N ARG A 96 21.18 8.56 -6.43
CA ARG A 96 20.79 9.94 -6.72
C ARG A 96 21.79 10.55 -7.71
N ILE A 97 21.31 11.27 -8.71
CA ILE A 97 22.13 12.01 -9.67
C ILE A 97 21.90 13.52 -9.61
N SER A 98 20.84 13.99 -8.94
CA SER A 98 20.68 15.39 -8.59
C SER A 98 21.51 15.79 -7.35
N THR A 99 21.56 17.10 -7.07
CA THR A 99 22.32 17.69 -5.96
C THR A 99 21.76 17.38 -4.58
N GLY A 100 20.55 16.82 -4.48
CA GLY A 100 19.82 16.61 -3.22
C GLY A 100 19.22 17.88 -2.64
N ARG A 101 19.31 19.03 -3.33
CA ARG A 101 18.83 20.33 -2.86
C ARG A 101 17.87 20.94 -3.87
N GLY A 102 16.88 21.66 -3.36
CA GLY A 102 15.86 22.32 -4.18
C GLY A 102 14.94 21.32 -4.89
N LYS A 103 14.12 21.86 -5.79
CA LYS A 103 13.21 21.07 -6.64
C LYS A 103 13.94 20.69 -7.91
N THR A 104 13.81 19.43 -8.33
CA THR A 104 14.33 18.96 -9.62
C THR A 104 13.22 18.35 -10.46
N THR A 105 13.32 18.47 -11.77
CA THR A 105 12.36 17.94 -12.73
C THR A 105 13.07 17.48 -13.99
N CYS A 106 12.49 16.48 -14.62
CA CYS A 106 12.95 15.82 -15.85
C CYS A 106 14.37 15.23 -15.76
N ALA A 107 14.62 14.20 -16.57
CA ALA A 107 15.94 13.62 -16.74
C ALA A 107 15.96 12.78 -18.02
N TRP A 108 17.12 12.57 -18.61
CA TRP A 108 17.30 11.62 -19.71
C TRP A 108 18.66 10.93 -19.54
N VAL A 109 18.75 9.66 -19.94
CA VAL A 109 19.97 8.85 -19.87
C VAL A 109 20.15 7.92 -21.06
#